data_AF-A0ABD2Z0M2-F1
#
_entry.id   AF-A0ABD2Z0M2-F1
#
_cell.length_a   1.000
_cell.length_b   1.000
_cell.length_c   1.000
_cell.angle_alpha   90.00
_cell.angle_beta   90.00
_cell.angle_gamma   90.00
#
_symmetry.space_group_name_H-M   'P 1'
#
loop_
_entity.id
_entity.type
_entity.pdbx_description
1 polymer ?
#
loop_
_entity_poly.entity_id
_entity_poly.type
_entity_poly.pdbx_seq_one_letter_code
_entity_poly.pdbx_strand_id
1 'polypeptide(L)'
;MLRCDKTVKNWRPKAIESMFKLITILCNPKMRDALETIRLLVQNTEEIGGVISYYALKGKAIELSVLLMVAQERVMGPFTVQYEDGSEAPVILGQFIRGELAGLVDLEFYLMGRKKREYKQMNKLCLERKSAMISLLPLLSVFETAGVAI
;
A
#
# COMPACT_ATOMS: atom_id res chain seq x y z
N MET A 1 -12.06 2.57 12.83
CA MET A 1 -11.76 2.23 14.24
C MET A 1 -10.27 2.05 14.57
N LEU A 2 -9.39 1.64 13.65
CA LEU A 2 -7.93 1.48 13.88
C LEU A 2 -7.16 2.74 14.33
N ARG A 3 -7.75 3.93 14.18
CA ARG A 3 -7.13 5.23 14.53
C ARG A 3 -7.07 5.50 16.04
N CYS A 4 -7.68 4.66 16.88
CA CYS A 4 -7.79 4.90 18.32
C CYS A 4 -6.61 4.34 19.13
N ASP A 5 -5.76 3.47 18.57
CA ASP A 5 -4.58 2.97 19.27
C ASP A 5 -3.38 3.94 19.09
N LYS A 6 -2.85 4.44 20.20
CA LYS A 6 -1.73 5.39 20.22
C LYS A 6 -0.45 4.80 19.62
N THR A 7 -0.28 3.49 19.66
CA THR A 7 0.91 2.81 19.12
C THR A 7 0.87 2.73 17.59
N VAL A 8 -0.28 2.36 17.02
CA VAL A 8 -0.51 2.33 15.57
C VAL A 8 -0.39 3.74 14.97
N LYS A 9 -0.93 4.76 15.65
CA LYS A 9 -0.90 6.16 15.19
C LYS A 9 0.53 6.74 15.07
N ASN A 10 1.48 6.25 15.86
CA ASN A 10 2.85 6.79 15.91
C ASN A 10 3.86 6.00 15.06
N TRP A 11 3.40 4.97 14.36
CA TRP A 11 4.28 4.07 13.61
C TRP A 11 4.81 4.72 12.31
N ARG A 12 6.09 4.44 11.98
CA ARG A 12 6.73 4.90 10.74
C ARG A 12 7.45 3.77 9.99
N PRO A 13 7.23 3.61 8.67
CA PRO A 13 7.92 2.62 7.85
C PRO A 13 9.32 3.11 7.51
N LYS A 14 10.34 2.74 8.29
CA LYS A 14 11.75 3.00 7.94
C LYS A 14 12.57 1.73 7.71
N ALA A 15 12.06 0.55 8.10
CA ALA A 15 12.75 -0.74 7.99
C ALA A 15 11.76 -1.92 8.07
N ILE A 16 12.19 -3.12 7.65
CA ILE A 16 11.45 -4.38 7.77
C ILE A 16 11.10 -4.69 9.24
N GLU A 17 12.02 -4.44 10.18
CA GLU A 17 11.76 -4.59 11.62
C GLU A 17 10.57 -3.75 12.10
N SER A 18 10.32 -2.61 11.46
CA SER A 18 9.15 -1.77 11.75
C SER A 18 7.87 -2.47 11.31
N MET A 19 7.89 -3.19 10.17
CA MET A 19 6.73 -3.96 9.69
C MET A 19 6.41 -5.13 10.60
N PHE A 20 7.43 -5.86 11.08
CA PHE A 20 7.20 -6.93 12.06
C PHE A 20 6.57 -6.40 13.34
N LYS A 21 7.04 -5.26 13.88
CA LYS A 21 6.41 -4.63 15.05
C LYS A 21 4.94 -4.28 14.78
N LEU A 22 4.61 -3.77 13.59
CA LEU A 22 3.24 -3.49 13.20
C LEU A 22 2.39 -4.76 13.16
N ILE A 23 2.88 -5.82 12.52
CA ILE A 23 2.18 -7.12 12.46
C ILE A 23 1.97 -7.67 13.87
N THR A 24 2.98 -7.63 14.74
CA THR A 24 2.85 -8.07 16.14
C THR A 24 1.76 -7.28 16.89
N ILE A 25 1.68 -5.96 16.68
CA ILE A 25 0.62 -5.13 17.26
C ILE A 25 -0.76 -5.56 16.73
N LEU A 26 -0.87 -5.81 15.43
CA LEU A 26 -2.12 -6.23 14.80
C LEU A 26 -2.55 -7.64 15.24
N CYS A 27 -1.61 -8.54 15.54
CA CYS A 27 -1.89 -9.86 16.11
C CYS A 27 -2.32 -9.84 17.59
N ASN A 28 -2.36 -8.67 18.24
CA ASN A 28 -2.82 -8.57 19.62
C ASN A 28 -4.30 -8.99 19.72
N PRO A 29 -4.69 -9.84 20.69
CA PRO A 29 -6.09 -10.26 20.85
C PRO A 29 -7.10 -9.11 20.95
N LYS A 30 -6.69 -7.93 21.47
CA LYS A 30 -7.53 -6.73 21.53
C LYS A 30 -7.93 -6.19 20.15
N MET A 31 -7.18 -6.54 19.11
CA MET A 31 -7.45 -6.15 17.72
C MET A 31 -8.40 -7.12 17.01
N ARG A 32 -8.70 -8.28 17.60
CA ARG A 32 -9.46 -9.36 16.95
C ARG A 32 -10.81 -8.89 16.40
N ASP A 33 -11.63 -8.23 17.21
CA ASP A 33 -12.96 -7.79 16.79
C ASP A 33 -12.89 -6.73 15.68
N ALA A 34 -11.89 -5.84 15.76
CA ALA A 34 -11.66 -4.83 14.73
C ALA A 34 -11.20 -5.47 13.41
N LEU A 35 -10.31 -6.46 13.47
CA LEU A 35 -9.85 -7.19 12.29
C LEU A 35 -10.96 -8.03 11.67
N GLU A 36 -11.78 -8.68 12.49
CA GLU A 36 -12.94 -9.45 12.04
C GLU A 36 -13.96 -8.56 11.32
N THR A 37 -14.21 -7.36 11.87
CA THR A 37 -15.08 -6.37 11.22
C THR A 37 -14.54 -5.98 9.84
N ILE A 38 -13.23 -5.76 9.72
CA ILE A 38 -12.61 -5.40 8.44
C ILE A 38 -12.63 -6.59 7.47
N ARG A 39 -12.43 -7.81 7.96
CA ARG A 39 -12.56 -9.04 7.17
C ARG A 39 -13.94 -9.13 6.51
N LEU A 40 -15.00 -8.94 7.31
CA LEU A 40 -16.38 -8.95 6.83
C LEU A 40 -16.64 -7.82 5.83
N LEU A 41 -16.10 -6.62 6.06
CA LEU A 41 -16.22 -5.51 5.10
C LEU A 41 -15.54 -5.84 3.77
N VAL A 42 -14.34 -6.42 3.80
CA VAL A 42 -13.61 -6.80 2.59
C VAL A 42 -14.34 -7.90 1.81
N GLN A 43 -14.94 -8.87 2.50
CA GLN A 43 -15.73 -9.92 1.85
C GLN A 43 -16.96 -9.38 1.11
N ASN A 44 -17.59 -8.32 1.64
CA ASN A 44 -18.77 -7.71 1.05
C ASN A 44 -18.46 -6.53 0.11
N THR A 45 -17.18 -6.20 -0.12
CA THR A 45 -16.78 -5.15 -1.06
C THR A 45 -16.45 -5.77 -2.42
N GLU A 46 -17.24 -5.43 -3.43
CA GLU A 46 -17.02 -5.88 -4.82
C GLU A 46 -15.75 -5.23 -5.40
N GLU A 47 -15.62 -3.90 -5.29
CA GLU A 47 -14.52 -3.11 -5.85
C GLU A 47 -13.30 -2.98 -4.92
N ILE A 48 -12.87 -4.08 -4.29
CA ILE A 48 -11.72 -4.05 -3.37
C ILE A 48 -10.42 -3.59 -4.07
N GLY A 49 -10.30 -3.82 -5.38
CA GLY A 49 -9.15 -3.39 -6.18
C GLY A 49 -8.90 -1.88 -6.14
N GLY A 50 -9.94 -1.06 -6.14
CA GLY A 50 -9.83 0.40 -6.00
C GLY A 50 -9.33 0.82 -4.62
N VAL A 51 -9.71 0.10 -3.57
CA VAL A 51 -9.22 0.34 -2.20
C VAL A 51 -7.74 -0.03 -2.08
N ILE A 52 -7.35 -1.19 -2.65
CA ILE A 52 -5.97 -1.68 -2.65
C ILE A 52 -5.06 -0.68 -3.40
N SER A 53 -5.43 -0.30 -4.62
CA SER A 53 -4.64 0.64 -5.43
C SER A 53 -4.55 2.01 -4.76
N TYR A 54 -5.65 2.53 -4.20
CA TYR A 54 -5.63 3.80 -3.46
C TYR A 54 -4.66 3.77 -2.26
N TYR A 55 -4.69 2.72 -1.44
CA TYR A 55 -3.76 2.60 -0.31
C TYR A 55 -2.32 2.44 -0.76
N ALA A 56 -2.07 1.69 -1.83
CA ALA A 56 -0.75 1.54 -2.42
C ALA A 56 -0.20 2.89 -2.92
N LEU A 57 -0.97 3.62 -3.74
CA LEU A 57 -0.59 4.92 -4.30
C LEU A 57 -0.33 5.99 -3.24
N LYS A 58 -0.99 5.90 -2.09
CA LYS A 58 -0.83 6.84 -0.97
C LYS A 58 0.20 6.39 0.06
N GLY A 59 0.86 5.23 -0.12
CA GLY A 59 1.82 4.70 0.85
C GLY A 59 1.20 4.36 2.21
N LYS A 60 -0.07 3.95 2.23
CA LYS A 60 -0.82 3.64 3.46
C LYS A 60 -0.47 2.26 4.01
N ALA A 61 0.74 2.14 4.53
CA ALA A 61 1.30 0.88 4.99
C ALA A 61 0.45 0.18 6.08
N ILE A 62 -0.14 0.92 7.02
CA ILE A 62 -0.96 0.34 8.10
C ILE A 62 -2.24 -0.25 7.51
N GLU A 63 -2.97 0.52 6.72
CA GLU A 63 -4.21 0.07 6.10
C GLU A 63 -3.96 -1.11 5.16
N LEU A 64 -2.89 -1.07 4.36
CA LEU A 64 -2.51 -2.17 3.48
C LEU A 64 -2.08 -3.42 4.28
N SER A 65 -1.37 -3.26 5.40
CA SER A 65 -1.00 -4.39 6.29
C SER A 65 -2.23 -5.07 6.86
N VAL A 66 -3.23 -4.28 7.27
CA VAL A 66 -4.49 -4.83 7.78
C VAL A 66 -5.22 -5.61 6.70
N LEU A 67 -5.33 -5.07 5.49
CA LEU A 67 -5.95 -5.78 4.37
C LEU A 67 -5.21 -7.09 4.08
N LEU A 68 -3.87 -7.07 4.06
CA LEU A 68 -3.05 -8.26 3.86
C LEU A 68 -3.25 -9.30 4.96
N MET A 69 -3.43 -8.89 6.22
CA MET A 69 -3.67 -9.83 7.32
C MET A 69 -5.05 -10.49 7.29
N VAL A 70 -6.09 -9.78 6.86
CA VAL A 70 -7.47 -10.30 6.94
C VAL A 70 -7.98 -10.88 5.62
N ALA A 71 -7.33 -10.56 4.50
CA ALA A 71 -7.77 -10.93 3.16
C ALA A 71 -6.58 -11.14 2.20
N GLN A 72 -5.50 -11.78 2.69
CA GLN A 72 -4.26 -11.98 1.93
C GLN A 72 -4.51 -12.48 0.51
N GLU A 73 -5.34 -13.51 0.33
CA GLU A 73 -5.62 -14.11 -0.98
C GLU A 73 -6.24 -13.11 -1.97
N ARG A 74 -7.16 -12.25 -1.51
CA ARG A 74 -7.77 -11.22 -2.37
C ARG A 74 -6.82 -10.06 -2.68
N VAL A 75 -5.89 -9.76 -1.78
CA VAL A 75 -4.97 -8.62 -1.91
C VAL A 75 -3.71 -8.99 -2.69
N MET A 76 -3.18 -10.20 -2.48
CA MET A 76 -2.01 -10.73 -3.16
C MET A 76 -2.36 -11.42 -4.48
N GLY A 77 -3.60 -11.86 -4.65
CA GLY A 77 -4.13 -12.31 -5.93
C GLY A 77 -4.34 -11.16 -6.92
N PRO A 78 -4.69 -11.48 -8.18
CA PRO A 78 -5.02 -10.47 -9.17
C PRO A 78 -6.24 -9.63 -8.73
N PHE A 79 -6.14 -8.32 -8.83
CA PHE A 79 -7.27 -7.39 -8.66
C PHE A 79 -7.38 -6.46 -9.87
N THR A 80 -8.61 -6.04 -10.17
CA THR A 80 -8.87 -5.13 -11.28
C THR A 80 -8.48 -3.71 -10.91
N VAL A 81 -7.70 -3.06 -11.77
CA VAL A 81 -7.45 -1.62 -11.75
C VAL A 81 -8.10 -0.99 -12.97
N GLN A 82 -8.90 0.05 -12.72
CA GLN A 82 -9.41 0.95 -13.74
C GLN A 82 -8.40 2.07 -14.00
N TYR A 83 -8.02 2.25 -15.26
CA TYR A 83 -7.15 3.34 -15.70
C TYR A 83 -7.99 4.53 -16.19
N GLU A 84 -7.34 5.69 -16.32
CA GLU A 84 -7.99 6.93 -16.75
C GLU A 84 -8.60 6.85 -18.16
N ASP A 85 -8.09 5.96 -19.01
CA ASP A 85 -8.61 5.71 -20.35
C ASP A 85 -9.85 4.78 -20.38
N GLY A 86 -10.34 4.37 -19.19
CA GLY A 86 -11.46 3.45 -19.03
C GLY A 86 -11.08 1.98 -19.24
N SER A 87 -9.82 1.67 -19.50
CA SER A 87 -9.35 0.29 -19.56
C SER A 87 -9.28 -0.33 -18.18
N GLU A 88 -9.56 -1.63 -18.13
CA GLU A 88 -9.44 -2.44 -16.93
C GLU A 88 -8.41 -3.53 -17.15
N ALA A 89 -7.50 -3.71 -16.20
CA ALA A 89 -6.56 -4.81 -16.23
C ALA A 89 -6.45 -5.49 -14.86
N PRO A 90 -6.40 -6.84 -14.82
CA PRO A 90 -6.02 -7.55 -13.62
C PRO A 90 -4.52 -7.35 -13.37
N VAL A 91 -4.16 -6.95 -12.15
CA VAL A 91 -2.77 -6.75 -11.73
C VAL A 91 -2.53 -7.38 -10.36
N ILE A 92 -1.28 -7.78 -10.12
CA ILE A 92 -0.83 -8.24 -8.80
C ILE A 92 -0.23 -7.05 -8.05
N LEU A 93 -0.47 -6.95 -6.73
CA LEU A 93 -0.07 -5.79 -5.93
C LEU A 93 1.42 -5.45 -6.05
N GLY A 94 2.29 -6.46 -6.00
CA GLY A 94 3.73 -6.26 -6.17
C GLY A 94 4.10 -5.70 -7.54
N GLN A 95 3.45 -6.17 -8.61
CA GLN A 95 3.65 -5.65 -9.97
C GLN A 95 3.12 -4.23 -10.11
N PHE A 96 1.94 -3.95 -9.58
CA PHE A 96 1.33 -2.62 -9.56
C PHE A 96 2.25 -1.59 -8.89
N ILE A 97 2.72 -1.86 -7.67
CA ILE A 97 3.61 -0.95 -6.94
C ILE A 97 4.93 -0.73 -7.68
N ARG A 98 5.52 -1.78 -8.26
CA ARG A 98 6.79 -1.67 -9.02
C ARG A 98 6.61 -0.88 -10.31
N GLY A 99 5.51 -1.09 -11.04
CA GLY A 99 5.19 -0.36 -12.28
C GLY A 99 4.99 1.13 -12.03
N GLU A 100 4.21 1.48 -11.01
CA GLU A 100 4.01 2.86 -10.57
C GLU A 100 5.32 3.53 -10.12
N LEU A 101 6.17 2.81 -9.39
CA LEU A 101 7.49 3.30 -9.00
C LEU A 101 8.39 3.55 -10.22
N ALA A 102 8.36 2.68 -11.23
CA ALA A 102 9.11 2.88 -12.47
C ALA A 102 8.65 4.15 -13.19
N GLY A 103 7.33 4.35 -13.34
CA GLY A 103 6.78 5.58 -13.93
C GLY A 103 7.16 6.84 -13.16
N LEU A 104 7.26 6.78 -11.83
CA LEU A 104 7.75 7.90 -11.01
C LEU A 104 9.24 8.17 -11.20
N VAL A 105 10.06 7.14 -11.39
CA VAL A 105 11.49 7.30 -11.71
C VAL A 105 11.66 7.97 -13.08
N ASP A 106 10.90 7.54 -14.08
CA ASP A 106 10.92 8.15 -15.40
C ASP A 106 10.48 9.62 -15.36
N LEU A 107 9.44 9.92 -14.58
CA LEU A 107 8.96 11.29 -14.38
C LEU A 107 10.00 12.15 -13.63
N GLU A 108 10.64 11.63 -12.59
CA GLU A 108 11.72 12.33 -11.88
C GLU A 108 12.87 12.67 -12.83
N PHE A 109 13.28 11.72 -13.68
CA PHE A 109 14.31 11.94 -14.69
C PHE A 109 13.87 13.00 -15.71
N TYR A 110 12.63 12.93 -16.20
CA TYR A 110 12.08 13.93 -17.12
C TYR A 110 12.09 15.36 -16.54
N LEU A 111 11.81 15.49 -15.24
CA LEU A 111 11.77 16.78 -14.54
C LEU A 111 13.15 17.31 -14.13
N MET A 112 14.19 16.48 -14.23
CA MET A 112 15.55 16.83 -13.81
C MET A 112 16.07 18.09 -14.54
N GLY A 113 16.64 19.02 -13.78
CA GLY A 113 17.21 20.27 -14.30
C GLY A 113 16.20 21.31 -14.82
N ARG A 114 14.89 20.99 -14.86
CA ARG A 114 13.86 21.92 -15.31
C ARG A 114 13.54 22.95 -14.23
N LYS A 115 13.64 24.23 -14.58
CA LYS A 115 13.56 25.35 -13.61
C LYS A 115 12.19 26.02 -13.49
N LYS A 116 11.24 25.75 -14.40
CA LYS A 116 9.89 26.35 -14.34
C LYS A 116 9.20 25.94 -13.03
N ARG A 117 8.41 26.86 -12.47
CA ARG A 117 7.71 26.67 -11.19
C ARG A 117 6.82 25.42 -11.18
N GLU A 118 6.08 25.20 -12.27
CA GLU A 118 5.21 24.03 -12.45
C GLU A 118 6.01 22.72 -12.36
N TYR A 119 7.14 22.61 -13.07
CA TYR A 119 7.99 21.42 -13.00
C TYR A 119 8.60 21.20 -11.62
N LYS A 120 8.95 22.27 -10.89
CA LYS A 120 9.41 22.15 -9.49
C LYS A 120 8.31 21.61 -8.58
N GLN A 121 7.08 22.09 -8.73
CA GLN A 121 5.94 21.62 -7.96
C GLN A 121 5.60 20.16 -8.30
N MET A 122 5.62 19.82 -9.58
CA MET A 122 5.42 18.45 -10.05
C MET A 122 6.52 17.51 -9.53
N ASN A 123 7.79 17.96 -9.51
CA ASN A 123 8.90 17.18 -8.98
C ASN A 123 8.73 16.92 -7.48
N LYS A 124 8.29 17.92 -6.71
CA LYS A 124 7.99 17.75 -5.28
C LYS A 124 6.92 16.66 -5.06
N LEU A 125 5.81 16.72 -5.80
CA LEU A 125 4.74 15.74 -5.72
C LEU A 125 5.21 14.33 -6.16
N CYS A 126 6.03 14.26 -7.21
CA CYS A 126 6.64 13.01 -7.67
C CYS A 126 7.50 12.36 -6.57
N LEU A 127 8.39 13.13 -5.95
CA LEU A 127 9.25 12.66 -4.85
C LEU A 127 8.43 12.23 -3.62
N GLU A 128 7.39 12.98 -3.26
CA GLU A 128 6.48 12.62 -2.16
C GLU A 128 5.77 11.30 -2.43
N ARG A 129 5.18 11.12 -3.63
CA ARG A 129 4.50 9.87 -4.03
C ARG A 129 5.49 8.69 -4.09
N LYS A 130 6.67 8.91 -4.67
CA LYS A 130 7.74 7.90 -4.73
C LYS A 130 8.17 7.45 -3.35
N SER A 131 8.42 8.40 -2.44
CA SER A 131 8.78 8.08 -1.05
C SER A 131 7.68 7.32 -0.33
N ALA A 132 6.41 7.68 -0.55
CA ALA A 132 5.27 6.99 0.05
C ALA A 132 5.20 5.53 -0.43
N MET A 133 5.37 5.28 -1.73
CA MET A 133 5.32 3.94 -2.31
C MET A 133 6.54 3.08 -1.95
N ILE A 134 7.75 3.65 -1.92
CA ILE A 134 8.96 2.95 -1.45
C ILE A 134 8.76 2.40 -0.02
N SER A 135 8.02 3.13 0.81
CA SER A 135 7.75 2.69 2.19
C SER A 135 6.92 1.41 2.30
N LEU A 136 6.27 0.98 1.21
CA LEU A 136 5.50 -0.26 1.13
C LEU A 136 6.36 -1.47 0.73
N LEU A 137 7.55 -1.27 0.17
CA LEU A 137 8.40 -2.38 -0.29
C LEU A 137 8.76 -3.37 0.85
N PRO A 138 9.08 -2.92 2.08
CA PRO A 138 9.30 -3.85 3.19
C PRO A 138 8.06 -4.68 3.54
N LEU A 139 6.87 -4.09 3.43
CA LEU A 139 5.61 -4.78 3.69
C LEU A 139 5.37 -5.87 2.63
N LEU A 140 5.53 -5.52 1.35
CA LEU A 140 5.44 -6.49 0.26
C LEU A 140 6.42 -7.63 0.45
N SER A 141 7.68 -7.33 0.78
CA SER A 141 8.69 -8.36 1.01
C SER A 141 8.28 -9.36 2.09
N VAL A 142 7.66 -8.92 3.18
CA VAL A 142 7.18 -9.81 4.25
C VAL A 142 6.11 -10.77 3.72
N PHE A 143 5.08 -10.25 3.04
CA PHE A 143 3.96 -11.07 2.56
C PHE A 143 4.25 -11.87 1.29
N GLU A 144 5.19 -11.43 0.44
CA GLU A 144 5.71 -12.20 -0.69
C GLU A 144 6.59 -13.36 -0.21
N THR A 145 7.44 -13.14 0.81
CA THR A 145 8.36 -14.17 1.34
C THR A 145 7.65 -15.16 2.25
N ALA A 146 6.63 -14.73 3.00
CA ALA A 146 5.89 -15.60 3.91
C ALA A 146 5.11 -16.71 3.19
N GLY A 147 4.78 -16.56 1.90
CA GLY A 147 3.95 -17.53 1.17
C GLY A 147 2.61 -17.80 1.89
N VAL A 148 1.92 -18.89 1.51
CA VAL A 148 0.63 -19.34 2.10
C VAL A 148 0.82 -19.94 3.51
N ALA A 149 1.75 -19.45 4.31
CA ALA A 149 2.13 -20.02 5.61
C ALA A 149 1.69 -19.16 6.82
N ILE A 150 0.60 -18.42 6.70
CA ILE A 150 -0.07 -17.73 7.82
C ILE A 150 -1.51 -18.22 7.93
#